data_AF-A0A955S121-F1
#
_entry.id   AF-A0A955S121-F1
#
_cell.length_a   1.000
_cell.length_b   1.000
_cell.length_c   1.000
_cell.angle_alpha   90.00
_cell.angle_beta   90.00
_cell.angle_gamma   90.00
#
_symmetry.space_group_name_H-M   'P 1'
#
loop_
_entity.id
_entity.type
_entity.pdbx_description
1 polymer ?
#
loop_
_entity_poly.entity_id
_entity_poly.type
_entity_poly.pdbx_seq_one_letter_code
_entity_poly.pdbx_strand_id
1 'polypeptide(L)'
;TTIQSIVVQVGRTGVLTPVAELAPVPCSGVTISRATLHNFDEVERLGVDVGDTVLIERAGDVIPKIIKVVQKKHSGQKSFSAPKKCPVCQTNIVKENVDGVMYRCPNVQCPKQLERGILHFASRGAMDIVGMGDAVVRQLMEEGLIKSLDDIYSLSKDQLLTLELFKEKKAANLFQSIQRSKGKPLSRLLFGFGIPNVGQKAAKILAARFKNLDQLMRAGQEDLVGIPEIGPVMGQSVVNFFKNSANQKMIEGLKSAGLNTAQDNLQEKQSMKFTGKKFVFTGELSAFTRSSARELVEVNGGEVIASVSKNTDFVVVGRSPGSKLQKAEALNLTILNETQFKELLQ
;
A
#
# COMPACT_ATOMS: atom_id res chain seq x y z
N THR A 1 30.21 3.75 -2.88
CA THR A 1 29.92 2.86 -4.03
C THR A 1 29.72 3.70 -5.28
N THR A 2 29.63 3.11 -6.46
CA THR A 2 29.49 3.79 -7.75
C THR A 2 28.11 3.57 -8.35
N ILE A 3 27.53 4.59 -8.99
CA ILE A 3 26.28 4.47 -9.74
C ILE A 3 26.58 3.81 -11.09
N GLN A 4 25.97 2.65 -11.34
CA GLN A 4 26.07 1.93 -12.60
C GLN A 4 25.02 2.40 -13.62
N SER A 5 23.81 2.70 -13.15
CA SER A 5 22.73 3.22 -13.99
C SER A 5 21.74 4.01 -13.13
N ILE A 6 20.94 4.87 -13.76
CA ILE A 6 19.77 5.48 -13.11
C ILE A 6 18.55 5.06 -13.92
N VAL A 7 17.65 4.32 -13.27
CA VAL A 7 16.40 3.85 -13.88
C VAL A 7 15.22 4.66 -13.36
N VAL A 8 14.25 4.92 -14.23
CA VAL A 8 13.05 5.67 -13.87
C VAL A 8 11.90 4.68 -13.71
N GLN A 9 11.40 4.56 -12.49
CA GLN A 9 10.23 3.73 -12.18
C GLN A 9 8.94 4.54 -12.31
N VAL A 10 7.88 3.93 -12.86
CA VAL A 10 6.55 4.56 -12.93
C VAL A 10 5.69 4.01 -11.79
N GLY A 11 5.27 4.89 -10.88
CA GLY A 11 4.37 4.67 -9.76
C GLY A 11 2.98 4.17 -10.15
N ARG A 12 2.24 3.65 -9.18
CA ARG A 12 0.81 3.31 -9.34
C ARG A 12 0.00 4.50 -9.85
N THR A 13 0.27 5.67 -9.31
CA THR A 13 -0.40 6.92 -9.68
C THR A 13 0.30 7.64 -10.85
N GLY A 14 1.25 6.97 -11.51
CA GLY A 14 2.01 7.51 -12.62
C GLY A 14 3.22 8.35 -12.22
N VAL A 15 3.49 8.59 -10.94
CA VAL A 15 4.67 9.36 -10.49
C VAL A 15 5.95 8.67 -10.97
N LEU A 16 6.85 9.42 -11.62
CA LEU A 16 8.16 8.94 -12.05
C LEU A 16 9.16 9.12 -10.91
N THR A 17 9.76 8.01 -10.47
CA THR A 17 10.76 7.99 -9.40
C THR A 17 12.11 7.55 -9.96
N PRO A 18 13.16 8.40 -9.89
CA PRO A 18 14.51 7.99 -10.21
C PRO A 18 15.07 7.05 -9.13
N VAL A 19 15.72 5.98 -9.56
CA VAL A 19 16.36 4.98 -8.69
C VAL A 19 17.75 4.71 -9.22
N ALA A 20 18.76 4.87 -8.37
CA ALA A 20 20.14 4.53 -8.71
C ALA A 20 20.35 3.02 -8.57
N GLU A 21 20.90 2.41 -9.61
CA GLU A 21 21.50 1.08 -9.55
C GLU A 21 22.98 1.24 -9.23
N LEU A 22 23.43 0.55 -8.20
CA LEU A 22 24.75 0.74 -7.59
C LEU A 22 25.58 -0.51 -7.80
N ALA A 23 26.89 -0.31 -7.93
CA ALA A 23 27.83 -1.40 -7.72
C ALA A 23 27.55 -2.01 -6.32
N PRO A 24 27.35 -3.34 -6.21
CA PRO A 24 26.98 -3.97 -4.95
C PRO A 24 27.95 -3.60 -3.83
N VAL A 25 27.43 -3.11 -2.71
CA VAL A 25 28.24 -2.68 -1.56
C VAL A 25 27.62 -3.17 -0.24
N PRO A 26 28.41 -3.75 0.67
CA PRO A 26 27.91 -4.12 2.00
C PRO A 26 27.62 -2.86 2.83
N CYS A 27 26.49 -2.84 3.53
CA CYS A 27 26.08 -1.77 4.43
C CYS A 27 25.11 -2.32 5.49
N SER A 28 25.46 -2.19 6.77
CA SER A 28 24.64 -2.68 7.89
C SER A 28 24.16 -4.13 7.72
N GLY A 29 25.09 -5.03 7.40
CA GLY A 29 24.84 -6.48 7.31
C GLY A 29 24.10 -6.96 6.06
N VAL A 30 23.78 -6.07 5.11
CA VAL A 30 23.18 -6.46 3.81
C VAL A 30 23.97 -5.86 2.65
N THR A 31 23.85 -6.46 1.47
CA THR A 31 24.40 -5.91 0.24
C THR A 31 23.38 -4.99 -0.42
N ILE A 32 23.73 -3.72 -0.58
CA ILE A 32 22.93 -2.72 -1.27
C ILE A 32 23.35 -2.66 -2.74
N SER A 33 22.38 -2.85 -3.64
CA SER A 33 22.54 -2.69 -5.09
C SER A 33 21.64 -1.59 -5.68
N ARG A 34 20.73 -1.02 -4.87
CA ARG A 34 19.81 0.03 -5.30
C ARG A 34 19.60 1.06 -4.20
N ALA A 35 19.49 2.33 -4.58
CA ALA A 35 19.12 3.41 -3.67
C ALA A 35 18.11 4.36 -4.33
N THR A 36 17.19 4.88 -3.52
CA THR A 36 16.24 5.90 -3.99
C THR A 36 16.95 7.23 -4.21
N LEU A 37 16.55 7.94 -5.26
CA LEU A 37 16.90 9.34 -5.51
C LEU A 37 15.73 10.28 -5.20
N HIS A 38 14.64 9.76 -4.62
CA HIS A 38 13.41 10.47 -4.25
C HIS A 38 12.63 11.08 -5.42
N ASN A 39 13.16 12.11 -6.06
CA ASN A 39 12.56 12.83 -7.19
C ASN A 39 13.67 13.50 -8.02
N PHE A 40 13.30 14.14 -9.14
CA PHE A 40 14.29 14.73 -10.05
C PHE A 40 14.91 16.03 -9.51
N ASP A 41 14.21 16.77 -8.66
CA ASP A 41 14.75 17.96 -8.00
C ASP A 41 15.88 17.56 -7.02
N GLU A 42 15.76 16.41 -6.34
CA GLU A 42 16.81 15.85 -5.50
C GLU A 42 18.00 15.34 -6.32
N VAL A 43 17.77 14.78 -7.51
CA VAL A 43 18.84 14.43 -8.45
C VAL A 43 19.64 15.67 -8.87
N GLU A 44 18.94 16.77 -9.16
CA GLU A 44 19.56 18.05 -9.49
C GLU A 44 20.31 18.63 -8.30
N ARG A 45 19.72 18.63 -7.10
CA ARG A 45 20.34 19.12 -5.86
C ARG A 45 21.62 18.36 -5.49
N LEU A 46 21.59 17.03 -5.61
CA LEU A 46 22.76 16.18 -5.40
C LEU A 46 23.78 16.33 -6.54
N GLY A 47 23.33 16.85 -7.68
CA GLY A 47 24.10 16.96 -8.91
C GLY A 47 24.58 15.59 -9.37
N VAL A 48 23.79 14.52 -9.21
CA VAL A 48 24.26 13.15 -9.41
C VAL A 48 24.05 12.66 -10.85
N ASP A 49 24.99 11.85 -11.36
CA ASP A 49 24.89 11.21 -12.67
C ASP A 49 25.50 9.78 -12.67
N VAL A 50 25.28 9.05 -13.76
CA VAL A 50 25.80 7.71 -13.97
C VAL A 50 27.33 7.70 -13.96
N GLY A 51 27.90 6.78 -13.18
CA GLY A 51 29.33 6.62 -12.98
C GLY A 51 29.90 7.39 -11.80
N ASP A 52 29.11 8.25 -11.14
CA ASP A 52 29.57 8.97 -9.95
C ASP A 52 29.79 8.03 -8.76
N THR A 53 30.79 8.35 -7.94
CA THR A 53 30.98 7.70 -6.64
C THR A 53 30.17 8.44 -5.59
N VAL A 54 29.31 7.70 -4.91
CA VAL A 54 28.33 8.24 -3.96
C VAL A 54 28.48 7.63 -2.57
N LEU A 55 28.14 8.46 -1.58
CA LEU A 55 27.91 8.05 -0.21
C LEU A 55 26.44 7.67 -0.05
N ILE A 56 26.18 6.48 0.46
CA ILE A 56 24.84 5.99 0.74
C ILE A 56 24.65 5.82 2.24
N GLU A 57 23.40 5.94 2.67
CA GLU A 57 22.97 5.68 4.04
C GLU A 57 21.75 4.75 4.01
N ARG A 58 21.71 3.79 4.93
CA ARG A 58 20.52 2.98 5.21
C ARG A 58 20.02 3.34 6.61
N ALA A 59 19.02 4.20 6.66
CA ALA A 59 18.39 4.60 7.93
C ALA A 59 17.38 3.53 8.39
N GLY A 60 17.49 3.08 9.64
CA GLY A 60 16.49 2.23 10.31
C GLY A 60 16.23 0.89 9.62
N ASP A 61 17.23 0.32 8.94
CA ASP A 61 17.13 -0.96 8.20
C ASP A 61 16.12 -1.01 7.05
N VAL A 62 15.53 0.10 6.59
CA VAL A 62 14.46 0.06 5.56
C VAL A 62 14.97 0.34 4.15
N ILE A 63 15.21 1.61 3.78
CA ILE A 63 15.45 2.02 2.39
C ILE A 63 16.78 2.76 2.28
N PRO A 64 17.74 2.26 1.48
CA PRO A 64 18.96 3.00 1.15
C PRO A 64 18.68 4.27 0.35
N LYS A 65 19.32 5.37 0.72
CA LYS A 65 19.30 6.64 -0.01
C LYS A 65 20.71 7.16 -0.27
N ILE A 66 20.87 7.98 -1.30
CA ILE A 66 22.14 8.67 -1.60
C ILE A 66 22.18 9.97 -0.78
N ILE A 67 23.28 10.19 -0.07
CA ILE A 67 23.49 11.38 0.76
C ILE A 67 24.19 12.49 -0.02
N LYS A 68 25.25 12.13 -0.75
CA LYS A 68 26.05 13.06 -1.54
C LYS A 68 26.90 12.33 -2.58
N VAL A 69 27.28 13.07 -3.61
CA VAL A 69 28.35 12.69 -4.54
C VAL A 69 29.69 12.99 -3.88
N VAL A 70 30.56 11.98 -3.84
CA VAL A 70 31.92 12.07 -3.27
C VAL A 70 32.94 12.37 -4.37
N GLN A 71 32.74 11.77 -5.55
CA GLN A 71 33.61 11.97 -6.69
C GLN A 71 32.81 11.89 -7.98
N LYS A 72 33.00 12.89 -8.84
CA LYS A 72 32.43 12.95 -10.19
C LYS A 72 33.23 12.09 -11.16
N LYS A 73 32.53 11.41 -12.08
CA LYS A 73 33.20 10.70 -13.19
C LYS A 73 33.82 11.66 -14.21
N HIS A 74 33.09 12.69 -14.60
CA HIS A 74 33.58 13.72 -15.53
C HIS A 74 33.32 15.14 -14.99
N SER A 75 34.34 15.99 -15.09
CA SER A 75 34.24 17.41 -14.77
C SER A 75 33.31 18.10 -15.77
N GLY A 76 32.29 18.83 -15.29
CA GLY A 76 31.33 19.57 -16.13
C GLY A 76 30.14 18.77 -16.66
N GLN A 77 29.96 17.52 -16.22
CA GLN A 77 28.82 16.68 -16.61
C GLN A 77 27.51 17.21 -16.00
N LYS A 78 26.45 17.31 -16.82
CA LYS A 78 25.10 17.69 -16.35
C LYS A 78 24.52 16.57 -15.48
N SER A 79 23.71 16.94 -14.49
CA SER A 79 22.94 15.98 -13.69
C SER A 79 21.95 15.20 -14.55
N PHE A 80 21.62 13.99 -14.10
CA PHE A 80 20.55 13.21 -14.70
C PHE A 80 19.22 13.98 -14.61
N SER A 81 18.42 13.97 -15.68
CA SER A 81 17.19 14.75 -15.77
C SER A 81 15.98 13.87 -16.08
N ALA A 82 14.78 14.40 -15.84
CA ALA A 82 13.54 13.69 -16.14
C ALA A 82 13.41 13.39 -17.64
N PRO A 83 13.02 12.16 -18.03
CA PRO A 83 12.83 11.83 -19.44
C PRO A 83 11.62 12.61 -19.99
N LYS A 84 11.63 13.04 -21.25
CA LYS A 84 10.45 13.75 -21.83
C LYS A 84 9.21 12.86 -21.97
N LYS A 85 9.41 11.55 -22.04
CA LYS A 85 8.38 10.53 -22.24
C LYS A 85 8.42 9.48 -21.14
N CYS A 86 7.27 8.90 -20.84
CA CYS A 86 7.15 7.79 -19.91
C CYS A 86 7.95 6.59 -20.45
N PRO A 87 8.85 5.99 -19.66
CA PRO A 87 9.71 4.89 -20.12
C PRO A 87 8.94 3.61 -20.47
N VAL A 88 7.66 3.53 -20.09
CA VAL A 88 6.82 2.35 -20.34
C VAL A 88 5.87 2.56 -21.51
N CYS A 89 5.02 3.60 -21.46
CA CYS A 89 3.97 3.81 -22.46
C CYS A 89 4.27 4.94 -23.46
N GLN A 90 5.44 5.56 -23.37
CA GLN A 90 5.91 6.62 -24.28
C GLN A 90 5.07 7.90 -24.33
N THR A 91 4.03 8.03 -23.50
CA THR A 91 3.26 9.27 -23.33
C THR A 91 4.15 10.39 -22.77
N ASN A 92 3.98 11.62 -23.26
CA ASN A 92 4.66 12.80 -22.71
C ASN A 92 4.33 12.95 -21.22
N ILE A 93 5.38 13.16 -20.42
CA ILE A 93 5.20 13.33 -18.97
C ILE A 93 4.84 14.77 -18.64
N VAL A 94 4.18 14.95 -17.50
CA VAL A 94 3.79 16.26 -16.97
C VAL A 94 4.44 16.48 -15.61
N LYS A 95 4.86 17.70 -15.30
CA LYS A 95 5.23 18.10 -13.93
C LYS A 95 3.95 18.48 -13.18
N GLU A 96 3.80 18.02 -11.95
CA GLU A 96 2.59 18.19 -11.15
C GLU A 96 2.43 19.65 -10.72
N ASN A 97 1.69 20.46 -11.50
CA ASN A 97 1.49 21.89 -11.30
C ASN A 97 2.79 22.72 -11.27
N VAL A 98 2.67 24.05 -11.15
CA VAL A 98 3.81 24.98 -11.16
C VAL A 98 4.71 24.79 -9.93
N ASP A 99 4.13 24.40 -8.78
CA ASP A 99 4.83 24.28 -7.50
C ASP A 99 5.20 22.84 -7.10
N GLY A 100 4.79 21.82 -7.87
CA GLY A 100 5.06 20.43 -7.51
C GLY A 100 6.41 19.94 -8.03
N VAL A 101 7.07 19.09 -7.23
CA VAL A 101 8.40 18.51 -7.52
C VAL A 101 8.33 17.21 -8.33
N MET A 102 7.13 16.66 -8.51
CA MET A 102 6.94 15.31 -9.06
C MET A 102 6.60 15.37 -10.56
N TYR A 103 7.27 14.52 -11.31
CA TYR A 103 6.90 14.21 -12.69
C TYR A 103 5.96 13.02 -12.73
N ARG A 104 5.00 13.03 -13.66
CA ARG A 104 3.96 12.01 -13.76
C ARG A 104 3.65 11.62 -15.20
N CYS A 105 3.37 10.34 -15.41
CA CYS A 105 2.72 9.83 -16.61
C CYS A 105 1.19 10.09 -16.51
N PRO A 106 0.61 10.96 -17.34
CA PRO A 106 -0.83 11.27 -17.27
C PRO A 106 -1.71 10.17 -17.90
N ASN A 107 -1.11 9.20 -18.58
CA ASN A 107 -1.85 8.14 -19.25
C ASN A 107 -2.42 7.13 -18.24
N VAL A 108 -3.73 7.21 -17.98
CA VAL A 108 -4.47 6.29 -17.11
C VAL A 108 -4.49 4.85 -17.64
N GLN A 109 -4.22 4.64 -18.94
CA GLN A 109 -4.08 3.33 -19.57
C GLN A 109 -2.61 2.84 -19.59
N CYS A 110 -1.69 3.52 -18.89
CA CYS A 110 -0.31 3.09 -18.82
C CYS A 110 -0.22 1.68 -18.19
N PRO A 111 0.37 0.68 -18.88
CA PRO A 111 0.42 -0.69 -18.38
C PRO A 111 1.08 -0.81 -17.01
N LYS A 112 2.12 -0.01 -16.73
CA LYS A 112 2.79 -0.03 -15.41
C LYS A 112 1.93 0.55 -14.29
N GLN A 113 1.10 1.55 -14.59
CA GLN A 113 0.15 2.09 -13.62
C GLN A 113 -0.91 1.05 -13.29
N LEU A 114 -1.44 0.37 -14.31
CA LEU A 114 -2.40 -0.72 -14.15
C LEU A 114 -1.82 -1.89 -13.35
N GLU A 115 -0.64 -2.39 -13.71
CA GLU A 115 0.05 -3.48 -12.99
C GLU A 115 0.22 -3.14 -11.50
N ARG A 116 0.75 -1.95 -11.20
CA ARG A 116 0.91 -1.49 -9.81
C ARG A 116 -0.43 -1.22 -9.12
N GLY A 117 -1.46 -0.85 -9.88
CA GLY A 117 -2.84 -0.69 -9.41
C GLY A 117 -3.44 -2.02 -8.95
N ILE A 118 -3.31 -3.06 -9.78
CA ILE A 118 -3.77 -4.42 -9.48
C ILE A 118 -3.01 -4.99 -8.27
N LEU A 119 -1.67 -4.84 -8.23
CA LEU A 119 -0.87 -5.29 -7.09
C LEU A 119 -1.27 -4.60 -5.79
N HIS A 120 -1.56 -3.29 -5.86
CA HIS A 120 -2.05 -2.54 -4.71
C HIS A 120 -3.44 -3.01 -4.28
N PHE A 121 -4.35 -3.21 -5.23
CA PHE A 121 -5.70 -3.70 -4.99
C PHE A 121 -5.67 -5.10 -4.33
N ALA A 122 -4.81 -5.99 -4.81
CA ALA A 122 -4.60 -7.33 -4.26
C ALA A 122 -3.84 -7.35 -2.91
N SER A 123 -3.20 -6.24 -2.53
CA SER A 123 -2.36 -6.19 -1.32
C SER A 123 -3.14 -6.48 -0.04
N ARG A 124 -2.42 -6.93 0.99
CA ARG A 124 -2.99 -7.29 2.31
C ARG A 124 -3.84 -6.18 2.95
N GLY A 125 -3.44 -4.92 2.76
CA GLY A 125 -4.15 -3.76 3.32
C GLY A 125 -5.42 -3.38 2.54
N ALA A 126 -5.55 -3.88 1.31
CA ALA A 126 -6.69 -3.69 0.42
C ALA A 126 -7.51 -4.99 0.37
N MET A 127 -7.71 -5.57 -0.81
CA MET A 127 -8.59 -6.73 -0.99
C MET A 127 -7.97 -8.06 -0.54
N ASP A 128 -6.66 -8.07 -0.22
CA ASP A 128 -5.99 -9.21 0.42
C ASP A 128 -6.13 -10.50 -0.40
N ILE A 129 -5.83 -10.40 -1.70
CA ILE A 129 -5.90 -11.50 -2.66
C ILE A 129 -4.56 -12.23 -2.65
N VAL A 130 -4.41 -13.14 -1.68
CA VAL A 130 -3.25 -14.03 -1.57
C VAL A 130 -3.08 -14.84 -2.86
N GLY A 131 -1.85 -14.87 -3.39
CA GLY A 131 -1.50 -15.57 -4.63
C GLY A 131 -1.41 -14.65 -5.86
N MET A 132 -1.90 -13.40 -5.77
CA MET A 132 -1.84 -12.41 -6.84
C MET A 132 -0.61 -11.49 -6.70
N GLY A 133 0.59 -12.07 -6.86
CA GLY A 133 1.86 -11.34 -6.81
C GLY A 133 2.33 -10.85 -8.19
N ASP A 134 3.46 -10.14 -8.24
CA ASP A 134 4.02 -9.51 -9.45
C ASP A 134 4.02 -10.41 -10.70
N ALA A 135 4.54 -11.64 -10.59
CA ALA A 135 4.62 -12.55 -11.73
C ALA A 135 3.24 -12.96 -12.26
N VAL A 136 2.29 -13.20 -11.35
CA VAL A 136 0.92 -13.60 -11.70
C VAL A 136 0.17 -12.44 -12.35
N VAL A 137 0.27 -11.23 -11.79
CA VAL A 137 -0.34 -10.03 -12.36
C VAL A 137 0.20 -9.74 -13.75
N ARG A 138 1.53 -9.86 -13.95
CA ARG A 138 2.14 -9.68 -15.27
C ARG A 138 1.60 -10.68 -16.30
N GLN A 139 1.58 -11.97 -15.98
CA GLN A 139 1.03 -12.98 -16.90
C GLN A 139 -0.44 -12.74 -17.23
N LEU A 140 -1.28 -12.41 -16.23
CA LEU A 140 -2.69 -12.10 -16.45
C LEU A 140 -2.90 -10.90 -17.38
N MET A 141 -2.03 -9.89 -17.31
CA MET A 141 -2.08 -8.73 -18.19
C MET A 141 -1.54 -9.04 -19.59
N GLU A 142 -0.46 -9.81 -19.70
CA GLU A 142 0.17 -10.22 -20.96
C GLU A 142 -0.77 -11.10 -21.80
N GLU A 143 -1.48 -12.04 -21.15
CA GLU A 143 -2.53 -12.86 -21.76
C GLU A 143 -3.84 -12.08 -22.03
N GLY A 144 -3.88 -10.80 -21.67
CA GLY A 144 -5.04 -9.93 -21.89
C GLY A 144 -6.27 -10.27 -21.05
N LEU A 145 -6.11 -11.10 -20.01
CA LEU A 145 -7.18 -11.54 -19.10
C LEU A 145 -7.60 -10.44 -18.12
N ILE A 146 -6.73 -9.46 -17.85
CA ILE A 146 -7.02 -8.32 -16.98
C ILE A 146 -6.57 -7.02 -17.61
N LYS A 147 -7.50 -6.07 -17.73
CA LYS A 147 -7.31 -4.71 -18.24
C LYS A 147 -7.84 -3.64 -17.26
N SER A 148 -8.63 -4.04 -16.28
CA SER A 148 -9.12 -3.20 -15.18
C SER A 148 -9.28 -4.00 -13.88
N LEU A 149 -9.58 -3.33 -12.76
CA LEU A 149 -9.70 -3.98 -11.46
C LEU A 149 -10.89 -4.96 -11.38
N ASP A 150 -11.98 -4.66 -12.08
CA ASP A 150 -13.17 -5.51 -12.17
C ASP A 150 -12.92 -6.82 -12.89
N ASP A 151 -12.03 -6.86 -13.88
CA ASP A 151 -11.69 -8.08 -14.61
C ASP A 151 -11.15 -9.19 -13.70
N ILE A 152 -10.52 -8.82 -12.57
CA ILE A 152 -10.05 -9.79 -11.54
C ILE A 152 -11.17 -10.74 -11.12
N TYR A 153 -12.40 -10.23 -11.04
CA TYR A 153 -13.55 -10.99 -10.56
C TYR A 153 -14.31 -11.73 -11.66
N SER A 154 -13.93 -11.51 -12.91
CA SER A 154 -14.43 -12.23 -14.09
C SER A 154 -13.58 -13.46 -14.44
N LEU A 155 -12.39 -13.60 -13.83
CA LEU A 155 -11.49 -14.73 -14.06
C LEU A 155 -12.14 -16.07 -13.70
N SER A 156 -12.11 -17.01 -14.64
CA SER A 156 -12.50 -18.40 -14.37
C SER A 156 -11.32 -19.21 -13.85
N LYS A 157 -11.62 -20.32 -13.16
CA LYS A 157 -10.58 -21.26 -12.71
C LYS A 157 -9.80 -21.85 -13.90
N ASP A 158 -10.48 -22.07 -15.03
CA ASP A 158 -9.88 -22.64 -16.24
C ASP A 158 -8.90 -21.66 -16.90
N GLN A 159 -9.22 -20.36 -16.91
CA GLN A 159 -8.27 -19.32 -17.36
C GLN A 159 -7.04 -19.26 -16.45
N LEU A 160 -7.18 -19.49 -15.15
CA LEU A 160 -6.02 -19.55 -14.25
C LEU A 160 -5.13 -20.77 -14.51
N LEU A 161 -5.68 -21.86 -15.07
CA LEU A 161 -4.92 -23.06 -15.41
C LEU A 161 -4.08 -22.91 -16.68
N THR A 162 -4.36 -21.91 -17.53
CA THR A 162 -3.55 -21.63 -18.72
C THR A 162 -2.26 -20.88 -18.39
N LEU A 163 -2.14 -20.34 -17.16
CA LEU A 163 -0.98 -19.60 -16.71
C LEU A 163 0.23 -20.50 -16.42
N GLU A 164 1.43 -19.96 -16.63
CA GLU A 164 2.66 -20.70 -16.36
C GLU A 164 2.79 -21.00 -14.86
N LEU A 165 3.21 -22.22 -14.51
CA LEU A 165 3.35 -22.70 -13.13
C LEU A 165 2.03 -22.73 -12.35
N PHE A 166 0.87 -22.73 -13.02
CA PHE A 166 -0.43 -22.98 -12.40
C PHE A 166 -0.85 -24.43 -12.57
N LYS A 167 -0.95 -25.13 -11.43
CA LYS A 167 -1.63 -26.43 -11.31
C LYS A 167 -2.96 -26.24 -10.57
N GLU A 168 -3.82 -27.26 -10.61
CA GLU A 168 -5.16 -27.24 -10.01
C GLU A 168 -5.23 -26.61 -8.62
N LYS A 169 -4.34 -26.99 -7.70
CA LYS A 169 -4.31 -26.45 -6.34
C LYS A 169 -4.00 -24.95 -6.30
N LYS A 170 -3.05 -24.47 -7.10
CA LYS A 170 -2.67 -23.05 -7.14
C LYS A 170 -3.77 -22.21 -7.77
N ALA A 171 -4.36 -22.67 -8.87
CA ALA A 171 -5.51 -22.03 -9.51
C ALA A 171 -6.71 -21.97 -8.57
N ALA A 172 -7.04 -23.08 -7.89
CA ALA A 172 -8.13 -23.13 -6.92
C ALA A 172 -7.90 -22.17 -5.74
N ASN A 173 -6.68 -22.12 -5.19
CA ASN A 173 -6.34 -21.22 -4.08
C ASN A 173 -6.49 -19.74 -4.48
N LEU A 174 -5.96 -19.35 -5.65
CA LEU A 174 -6.09 -17.98 -6.14
C LEU A 174 -7.56 -17.63 -6.41
N PHE A 175 -8.29 -18.50 -7.09
CA PHE A 175 -9.72 -18.30 -7.35
C PHE A 175 -10.51 -18.13 -6.04
N GLN A 176 -10.29 -19.00 -5.05
CA GLN A 176 -10.95 -18.89 -3.75
C GLN A 176 -10.56 -17.60 -3.02
N SER A 177 -9.31 -17.17 -3.13
CA SER A 177 -8.82 -15.90 -2.59
C SER A 177 -9.54 -14.70 -3.20
N ILE A 178 -9.71 -14.69 -4.52
CA ILE A 178 -10.51 -13.69 -5.25
C ILE A 178 -11.95 -13.69 -4.75
N GLN A 179 -12.62 -14.85 -4.68
CA GLN A 179 -14.01 -14.93 -4.22
C GLN A 179 -14.15 -14.45 -2.77
N ARG A 180 -13.24 -14.84 -1.87
CA ARG A 180 -13.24 -14.41 -0.47
C ARG A 180 -13.06 -12.90 -0.34
N SER A 181 -12.27 -12.29 -1.24
CA SER A 181 -12.02 -10.85 -1.21
C SER A 181 -13.29 -10.00 -1.45
N LYS A 182 -14.32 -10.56 -2.09
CA LYS A 182 -15.59 -9.86 -2.32
C LYS A 182 -16.25 -9.37 -1.03
N GLY A 183 -16.07 -10.10 0.07
CA GLY A 183 -16.61 -9.74 1.38
C GLY A 183 -15.77 -8.76 2.19
N LYS A 184 -14.69 -8.19 1.64
CA LYS A 184 -13.84 -7.23 2.38
C LYS A 184 -14.61 -5.92 2.63
N PRO A 185 -14.39 -5.24 3.77
CA PRO A 185 -15.12 -4.01 4.10
C PRO A 185 -14.93 -2.89 3.06
N LEU A 186 -15.91 -1.98 2.97
CA LEU A 186 -15.85 -0.81 2.08
C LEU A 186 -14.55 -0.01 2.24
N SER A 187 -14.06 0.18 3.46
CA SER A 187 -12.78 0.88 3.70
C SER A 187 -11.58 0.24 2.98
N ARG A 188 -11.55 -1.09 2.85
CA ARG A 188 -10.50 -1.80 2.13
C ARG A 188 -10.66 -1.69 0.62
N LEU A 189 -11.91 -1.71 0.14
CA LEU A 189 -12.21 -1.45 -1.27
C LEU A 189 -11.79 -0.03 -1.68
N LEU A 190 -12.15 0.97 -0.88
CA LEU A 190 -11.75 2.37 -1.09
C LEU A 190 -10.22 2.54 -1.08
N PHE A 191 -9.54 1.88 -0.15
CA PHE A 191 -8.08 1.87 -0.16
C PHE A 191 -7.55 1.19 -1.42
N GLY A 192 -8.13 0.07 -1.83
CA GLY A 192 -7.76 -0.71 -3.02
C GLY A 192 -7.87 0.06 -4.33
N PHE A 193 -8.82 1.01 -4.45
CA PHE A 193 -8.91 1.89 -5.62
C PHE A 193 -7.65 2.72 -5.87
N GLY A 194 -6.84 2.97 -4.83
CA GLY A 194 -5.58 3.67 -4.97
C GLY A 194 -5.74 5.15 -5.35
N ILE A 195 -6.87 5.76 -4.98
CA ILE A 195 -7.19 7.18 -5.21
C ILE A 195 -6.03 8.06 -4.70
N PRO A 196 -5.54 9.04 -5.49
CA PRO A 196 -4.48 9.94 -5.05
C PRO A 196 -4.80 10.56 -3.68
N ASN A 197 -3.80 10.63 -2.80
CA ASN A 197 -3.90 11.16 -1.43
C ASN A 197 -4.78 10.35 -0.46
N VAL A 198 -5.47 9.29 -0.90
CA VAL A 198 -6.31 8.45 -0.03
C VAL A 198 -5.51 7.24 0.47
N GLY A 199 -4.98 7.34 1.68
CA GLY A 199 -4.37 6.22 2.41
C GLY A 199 -5.41 5.38 3.17
N GLN A 200 -4.97 4.32 3.87
CA GLN A 200 -5.86 3.44 4.65
C GLN A 200 -6.71 4.20 5.67
N LYS A 201 -6.10 5.17 6.37
CA LYS A 201 -6.81 5.97 7.38
C LYS A 201 -7.94 6.80 6.77
N ALA A 202 -7.63 7.52 5.69
CA ALA A 202 -8.63 8.28 4.94
C ALA A 202 -9.74 7.38 4.38
N ALA A 203 -9.40 6.21 3.84
CA ALA A 203 -10.37 5.25 3.35
C ALA A 203 -11.32 4.73 4.46
N LYS A 204 -10.82 4.49 5.68
CA LYS A 204 -11.65 4.16 6.85
C LYS A 204 -12.60 5.31 7.22
N ILE A 205 -12.10 6.54 7.24
CA ILE A 205 -12.90 7.75 7.56
C ILE A 205 -14.02 7.93 6.52
N LEU A 206 -13.69 7.85 5.23
CA LEU A 206 -14.65 7.96 4.13
C LEU A 206 -15.73 6.87 4.21
N ALA A 207 -15.34 5.61 4.40
CA ALA A 207 -16.28 4.50 4.52
C ALA A 207 -17.24 4.70 5.72
N ALA A 208 -16.73 5.14 6.86
CA ALA A 208 -17.54 5.42 8.04
C ALA A 208 -18.52 6.58 7.83
N ARG A 209 -18.08 7.65 7.15
CA ARG A 209 -18.91 8.86 6.94
C ARG A 209 -20.04 8.66 5.94
N PHE A 210 -19.80 7.92 4.86
CA PHE A 210 -20.73 7.78 3.74
C PHE A 210 -21.50 6.46 3.72
N LYS A 211 -21.17 5.49 4.59
CA LYS A 211 -21.89 4.21 4.80
C LYS A 211 -21.99 3.26 3.61
N ASN A 212 -21.94 3.73 2.37
CA ASN A 212 -21.87 2.91 1.17
C ASN A 212 -21.17 3.69 0.05
N LEU A 213 -20.71 2.95 -0.96
CA LEU A 213 -19.97 3.50 -2.09
C LEU A 213 -20.82 4.49 -2.91
N ASP A 214 -22.11 4.22 -3.07
CA ASP A 214 -23.03 5.05 -3.85
C ASP A 214 -23.23 6.45 -3.26
N GLN A 215 -23.28 6.58 -1.93
CA GLN A 215 -23.34 7.87 -1.26
C GLN A 215 -22.04 8.64 -1.44
N LEU A 216 -20.89 7.97 -1.31
CA LEU A 216 -19.59 8.61 -1.52
C LEU A 216 -19.41 9.08 -2.97
N MET A 217 -19.86 8.31 -3.95
CA MET A 217 -19.77 8.66 -5.38
C MET A 217 -20.55 9.94 -5.73
N ARG A 218 -21.60 10.27 -4.97
CA ARG A 218 -22.41 11.48 -5.16
C ARG A 218 -21.87 12.69 -4.39
N ALA A 219 -20.91 12.50 -3.49
CA ALA A 219 -20.38 13.56 -2.64
C ALA A 219 -19.66 14.64 -3.48
N GLY A 220 -19.97 15.89 -3.17
CA GLY A 220 -19.26 17.05 -3.69
C GLY A 220 -17.96 17.33 -2.95
N GLN A 221 -17.22 18.33 -3.41
CA GLN A 221 -16.00 18.77 -2.73
C GLN A 221 -16.29 19.30 -1.31
N GLU A 222 -17.37 20.05 -1.14
CA GLU A 222 -17.78 20.63 0.15
C GLU A 222 -18.11 19.56 1.18
N ASP A 223 -18.79 18.47 0.77
CA ASP A 223 -19.10 17.33 1.63
C ASP A 223 -17.85 16.63 2.19
N LEU A 224 -16.74 16.71 1.45
CA LEU A 224 -15.49 16.03 1.76
C LEU A 224 -14.57 16.89 2.63
N VAL A 225 -14.46 18.19 2.34
CA VAL A 225 -13.56 19.10 3.06
C VAL A 225 -14.02 19.32 4.51
N GLY A 226 -15.31 19.16 4.81
CA GLY A 226 -15.83 19.20 6.17
C GLY A 226 -15.46 18.01 7.06
N ILE A 227 -14.81 16.99 6.51
CA ILE A 227 -14.45 15.77 7.25
C ILE A 227 -13.06 15.95 7.88
N PRO A 228 -12.91 15.71 9.20
CA PRO A 228 -11.60 15.74 9.85
C PRO A 228 -10.57 14.89 9.10
N GLU A 229 -9.38 15.43 8.91
CA GLU A 229 -8.26 14.82 8.16
C GLU A 229 -8.42 14.72 6.64
N ILE A 230 -9.51 15.24 6.07
CA ILE A 230 -9.72 15.31 4.63
C ILE A 230 -9.60 16.77 4.16
N GLY A 231 -8.41 17.12 3.70
CA GLY A 231 -8.15 18.45 3.13
C GLY A 231 -8.67 18.62 1.69
N PRO A 232 -8.65 19.85 1.15
CA PRO A 232 -9.18 20.19 -0.18
C PRO A 232 -8.53 19.39 -1.32
N VAL A 233 -7.22 19.14 -1.26
CA VAL A 233 -6.49 18.35 -2.27
C VAL A 233 -6.99 16.90 -2.30
N MET A 234 -7.22 16.30 -1.12
CA MET A 234 -7.72 14.94 -1.00
C MET A 234 -9.18 14.85 -1.44
N GLY A 235 -10.03 15.79 -0.99
CA GLY A 235 -11.43 15.88 -1.42
C GLY A 235 -11.55 15.98 -2.94
N GLN A 236 -10.76 16.86 -3.57
CA GLN A 236 -10.75 16.98 -5.03
C GLN A 236 -10.27 15.69 -5.73
N SER A 237 -9.29 14.99 -5.16
CA SER A 237 -8.80 13.71 -5.69
C SER A 237 -9.90 12.65 -5.70
N VAL A 238 -10.72 12.60 -4.64
CA VAL A 238 -11.88 11.70 -4.51
C VAL A 238 -12.97 12.06 -5.53
N VAL A 239 -13.35 13.34 -5.63
CA VAL A 239 -14.35 13.80 -6.62
C VAL A 239 -13.91 13.49 -8.05
N ASN A 240 -12.66 13.82 -8.39
CA ASN A 240 -12.11 13.56 -9.73
C ASN A 240 -12.11 12.07 -10.06
N PHE A 241 -11.79 11.21 -9.08
CA PHE A 241 -11.81 9.77 -9.26
C PHE A 241 -13.22 9.26 -9.61
N PHE A 242 -14.24 9.67 -8.86
CA PHE A 242 -15.62 9.20 -9.07
C PHE A 242 -16.35 9.87 -10.23
N LYS A 243 -15.92 11.06 -10.68
CA LYS A 243 -16.42 11.71 -11.90
C LYS A 243 -15.85 11.12 -13.19
N ASN A 244 -14.77 10.34 -13.12
CA ASN A 244 -14.17 9.73 -14.29
C ASN A 244 -15.02 8.54 -14.78
N SER A 245 -15.45 8.56 -16.04
CA SER A 245 -16.34 7.56 -16.63
C SER A 245 -15.73 6.15 -16.66
N ALA A 246 -14.42 6.02 -16.87
CA ALA A 246 -13.76 4.71 -16.84
C ALA A 246 -13.76 4.10 -15.42
N ASN A 247 -13.57 4.94 -14.40
CA ASN A 247 -13.67 4.49 -13.01
C ASN A 247 -15.11 4.12 -12.63
N GLN A 248 -16.11 4.88 -13.11
CA GLN A 248 -17.52 4.56 -12.89
C GLN A 248 -17.86 3.18 -13.48
N LYS A 249 -17.44 2.91 -14.72
CA LYS A 249 -17.64 1.61 -15.37
C LYS A 249 -16.96 0.47 -14.60
N MET A 250 -15.72 0.67 -14.17
CA MET A 250 -15.00 -0.31 -13.35
C MET A 250 -15.72 -0.58 -12.01
N ILE A 251 -16.24 0.45 -11.36
CA ILE A 251 -17.01 0.31 -10.11
C ILE A 251 -18.31 -0.46 -10.36
N GLU A 252 -19.00 -0.22 -11.47
CA GLU A 252 -20.19 -1.00 -11.85
C GLU A 252 -19.86 -2.48 -12.08
N GLY A 253 -18.73 -2.78 -12.74
CA GLY A 253 -18.23 -4.15 -12.88
C GLY A 253 -17.97 -4.81 -11.53
N LEU A 254 -17.31 -4.12 -10.60
CA LEU A 254 -17.08 -4.60 -9.24
C LEU A 254 -18.38 -4.84 -8.46
N LYS A 255 -19.36 -3.94 -8.56
CA LYS A 255 -20.69 -4.12 -7.96
C LYS A 255 -21.38 -5.35 -8.52
N SER A 256 -21.35 -5.52 -9.85
CA SER A 256 -21.97 -6.64 -10.55
C SER A 256 -21.31 -7.98 -10.20
N ALA A 257 -20.01 -7.95 -9.90
CA ALA A 257 -19.27 -9.09 -9.38
C ALA A 257 -19.61 -9.45 -7.91
N GLY A 258 -20.41 -8.65 -7.22
CA GLY A 258 -20.88 -8.91 -5.85
C GLY A 258 -19.93 -8.46 -4.75
N LEU A 259 -19.11 -7.44 -4.99
CA LEU A 259 -18.26 -6.86 -3.95
C LEU A 259 -19.09 -6.14 -2.89
N ASN A 260 -18.67 -6.23 -1.63
CA ASN A 260 -19.25 -5.46 -0.54
C ASN A 260 -18.96 -3.97 -0.74
N THR A 261 -19.99 -3.23 -1.12
CA THR A 261 -19.95 -1.78 -1.31
C THR A 261 -20.65 -1.02 -0.19
N ALA A 262 -21.13 -1.73 0.84
CA ALA A 262 -21.64 -1.16 2.06
C ALA A 262 -20.56 -1.18 3.14
N GLN A 263 -20.57 -0.17 3.98
CA GLN A 263 -19.94 -0.24 5.28
C GLN A 263 -20.90 -1.04 6.16
N ASP A 264 -20.48 -2.23 6.59
CA ASP A 264 -21.20 -2.94 7.63
C ASP A 264 -21.33 -1.98 8.81
N ASN A 265 -22.55 -1.84 9.36
CA ASN A 265 -22.77 -1.10 10.59
C ASN A 265 -22.02 -1.83 11.71
N LEU A 266 -20.72 -1.54 11.85
CA LEU A 266 -19.91 -2.04 12.94
C LEU A 266 -20.50 -1.59 14.29
N GLN A 267 -21.34 -0.56 14.32
CA GLN A 267 -22.09 -0.18 15.53
C GLN A 267 -23.07 -1.26 16.02
N GLU A 268 -23.56 -2.17 15.16
CA GLU A 268 -24.49 -3.23 15.59
C GLU A 268 -23.79 -4.56 15.94
N LYS A 269 -22.53 -4.76 15.51
CA LYS A 269 -21.70 -5.94 15.87
C LYS A 269 -20.43 -5.58 16.63
N GLN A 270 -20.31 -4.36 17.14
CA GLN A 270 -19.26 -3.99 18.08
C GLN A 270 -19.58 -4.64 19.41
N SER A 271 -18.93 -5.77 19.68
CA SER A 271 -18.63 -6.12 21.05
C SER A 271 -17.78 -4.97 21.60
N MET A 272 -18.39 -4.08 22.38
CA MET A 272 -17.72 -2.97 23.08
C MET A 272 -16.85 -3.47 24.25
N LYS A 273 -16.41 -4.75 24.19
CA LYS A 273 -15.66 -5.43 25.26
C LYS A 273 -14.35 -4.73 25.56
N PHE A 274 -13.75 -4.06 24.58
CA PHE A 274 -12.45 -3.39 24.73
C PHE A 274 -12.55 -1.88 24.74
N THR A 275 -13.75 -1.30 24.88
CA THR A 275 -13.90 0.16 24.95
C THR A 275 -13.03 0.75 26.07
N GLY A 276 -12.14 1.67 25.69
CA GLY A 276 -11.20 2.32 26.61
C GLY A 276 -9.98 1.47 27.00
N LYS A 277 -9.84 0.26 26.47
CA LYS A 277 -8.75 -0.66 26.77
C LYS A 277 -7.58 -0.50 25.80
N LYS A 278 -6.36 -0.50 26.34
CA LYS A 278 -5.11 -0.34 25.58
C LYS A 278 -4.32 -1.64 25.53
N PHE A 279 -4.04 -2.10 24.32
CA PHE A 279 -3.33 -3.35 24.05
C PHE A 279 -1.92 -3.09 23.51
N VAL A 280 -0.96 -3.92 23.94
CA VAL A 280 0.39 -4.01 23.36
C VAL A 280 0.64 -5.45 22.93
N PHE A 281 1.14 -5.64 21.72
CA PHE A 281 1.60 -6.95 21.25
C PHE A 281 3.12 -7.05 21.32
N THR A 282 3.63 -8.17 21.85
CA THR A 282 5.06 -8.48 21.93
C THR A 282 5.34 -9.92 21.51
N GLY A 283 6.54 -10.19 21.00
CA GLY A 283 6.90 -11.48 20.40
C GLY A 283 6.33 -11.69 19.00
N GLU A 284 6.54 -12.89 18.47
CA GLU A 284 6.00 -13.41 17.22
C GLU A 284 4.68 -14.14 17.48
N LEU A 285 3.60 -13.60 16.92
CA LEU A 285 2.27 -14.18 17.00
C LEU A 285 2.13 -15.28 15.92
N SER A 286 1.67 -16.45 16.35
CA SER A 286 1.55 -17.65 15.53
C SER A 286 0.13 -17.86 14.99
N ALA A 287 -0.89 -17.49 15.78
CA ALA A 287 -2.29 -17.59 15.41
C ALA A 287 -2.78 -16.36 14.66
N PHE A 288 -2.13 -15.21 14.86
CA PHE A 288 -2.48 -13.94 14.23
C PHE A 288 -1.27 -13.25 13.62
N THR A 289 -1.48 -12.45 12.58
CA THR A 289 -0.50 -11.42 12.24
C THR A 289 -0.65 -10.22 13.18
N ARG A 290 0.42 -9.45 13.43
CA ARG A 290 0.31 -8.21 14.22
C ARG A 290 -0.75 -7.25 13.67
N SER A 291 -0.86 -7.16 12.35
CA SER A 291 -1.89 -6.36 11.68
C SER A 291 -3.31 -6.87 11.94
N SER A 292 -3.55 -8.18 11.83
CA SER A 292 -4.89 -8.75 12.07
C SER A 292 -5.27 -8.68 13.54
N ALA A 293 -4.33 -8.90 14.45
CA ALA A 293 -4.56 -8.74 15.88
C ALA A 293 -4.92 -7.29 16.24
N ARG A 294 -4.24 -6.31 15.60
CA ARG A 294 -4.57 -4.90 15.75
C ARG A 294 -5.97 -4.56 15.27
N GLU A 295 -6.34 -5.05 14.10
CA GLU A 295 -7.68 -4.85 13.54
C GLU A 295 -8.76 -5.46 14.45
N LEU A 296 -8.54 -6.65 15.01
CA LEU A 296 -9.46 -7.28 15.96
C LEU A 296 -9.66 -6.45 17.24
N VAL A 297 -8.60 -5.84 17.77
CA VAL A 297 -8.69 -4.92 18.92
C VAL A 297 -9.47 -3.66 18.54
N GLU A 298 -9.12 -3.03 17.41
CA GLU A 298 -9.77 -1.80 16.93
C GLU A 298 -11.28 -2.02 16.65
N VAL A 299 -11.65 -3.18 16.10
CA VAL A 299 -13.06 -3.55 15.83
C VAL A 299 -13.85 -3.78 17.12
N ASN A 300 -13.21 -4.14 18.23
CA ASN A 300 -13.84 -4.32 19.55
C ASN A 300 -13.75 -3.06 20.44
N GLY A 301 -13.42 -1.90 19.87
CA GLY A 301 -13.38 -0.61 20.57
C GLY A 301 -12.11 -0.34 21.39
N GLY A 302 -11.09 -1.20 21.27
CA GLY A 302 -9.81 -1.04 21.94
C GLY A 302 -8.78 -0.26 21.11
N GLU A 303 -7.73 0.20 21.78
CA GLU A 303 -6.62 0.91 21.15
C GLU A 303 -5.33 0.07 21.22
N VAL A 304 -4.60 -0.06 20.11
CA VAL A 304 -3.28 -0.71 20.12
C VAL A 304 -2.17 0.34 20.16
N ILE A 305 -1.42 0.33 21.25
CA ILE A 305 -0.31 1.24 21.51
C ILE A 305 1.04 0.54 21.33
N ALA A 306 2.07 1.31 20.95
CA ALA A 306 3.38 0.75 20.59
C ALA A 306 4.25 0.40 21.81
N SER A 307 4.07 1.11 22.92
CA SER A 307 4.91 1.03 24.12
C SER A 307 4.14 0.54 25.34
N VAL A 308 4.76 -0.32 26.14
CA VAL A 308 4.26 -0.68 27.47
C VAL A 308 4.46 0.50 28.43
N SER A 309 3.38 0.92 29.08
CA SER A 309 3.31 2.00 30.06
C SER A 309 2.32 1.64 31.17
N LYS A 310 2.24 2.45 32.23
CA LYS A 310 1.21 2.28 33.28
C LYS A 310 -0.23 2.39 32.75
N ASN A 311 -0.41 3.02 31.59
CA ASN A 311 -1.71 3.18 30.94
C ASN A 311 -2.05 2.02 29.98
N THR A 312 -1.25 0.95 29.97
CA THR A 312 -1.51 -0.24 29.15
C THR A 312 -2.36 -1.22 29.94
N ASP A 313 -3.53 -1.61 29.44
CA ASP A 313 -4.40 -2.59 30.13
C ASP A 313 -3.92 -4.03 29.88
N PHE A 314 -3.58 -4.37 28.62
CA PHE A 314 -3.27 -5.73 28.21
C PHE A 314 -1.99 -5.82 27.41
N VAL A 315 -1.17 -6.83 27.70
CA VAL A 315 0.01 -7.19 26.92
C VAL A 315 -0.14 -8.60 26.38
N VAL A 316 -0.34 -8.73 25.06
CA VAL A 316 -0.49 -10.01 24.39
C VAL A 316 0.88 -10.50 23.91
N VAL A 317 1.24 -11.69 24.37
CA VAL A 317 2.57 -12.28 24.23
C VAL A 317 2.53 -13.46 23.26
N GLY A 318 3.33 -13.35 22.20
CA GLY A 318 3.68 -14.45 21.29
C GLY A 318 5.01 -15.10 21.64
N ARG A 319 5.53 -15.93 20.73
CA ARG A 319 6.83 -16.60 20.89
C ARG A 319 7.98 -15.59 20.94
N SER A 320 9.02 -15.91 21.71
CA SER A 320 10.21 -15.07 21.91
C SER A 320 9.88 -13.62 22.31
N PRO A 321 9.18 -13.40 23.43
CA PRO A 321 8.88 -12.06 23.91
C PRO A 321 10.15 -11.28 24.25
N GLY A 322 10.28 -10.08 23.71
CA GLY A 322 11.40 -9.18 24.00
C GLY A 322 11.21 -8.39 25.30
N SER A 323 11.98 -7.30 25.43
CA SER A 323 12.01 -6.39 26.60
C SER A 323 10.66 -5.82 27.04
N LYS A 324 9.62 -5.87 26.19
CA LYS A 324 8.26 -5.44 26.54
C LYS A 324 7.58 -6.36 27.56
N LEU A 325 7.90 -7.66 27.59
CA LEU A 325 7.36 -8.59 28.60
C LEU A 325 7.89 -8.25 30.00
N GLN A 326 9.21 -8.12 30.12
CA GLN A 326 9.87 -7.72 31.37
C GLN A 326 9.31 -6.40 31.91
N LYS A 327 9.07 -5.43 31.02
CA LYS A 327 8.46 -4.14 31.40
C LYS A 327 7.00 -4.28 31.84
N ALA A 328 6.25 -5.21 31.27
CA ALA A 328 4.86 -5.47 31.67
C ALA A 328 4.77 -6.14 33.04
N GLU A 329 5.66 -7.11 33.30
CA GLU A 329 5.80 -7.78 34.60
C GLU A 329 6.19 -6.79 35.70
N ALA A 330 7.19 -5.93 35.44
CA ALA A 330 7.64 -4.91 36.39
C ALA A 330 6.56 -3.87 36.73
N LEU A 331 5.62 -3.64 35.80
CA LEU A 331 4.49 -2.73 36.00
C LEU A 331 3.21 -3.46 36.47
N ASN A 332 3.29 -4.77 36.72
CA ASN A 332 2.21 -5.64 37.17
C ASN A 332 0.94 -5.54 36.29
N LEU A 333 1.14 -5.52 34.96
CA LEU A 333 0.07 -5.42 33.98
C LEU A 333 -0.50 -6.79 33.61
N THR A 334 -1.72 -6.82 33.07
CA THR A 334 -2.34 -8.08 32.62
C THR A 334 -1.66 -8.62 31.36
N ILE A 335 -1.03 -9.79 31.50
CA ILE A 335 -0.32 -10.48 30.42
C ILE A 335 -1.22 -11.61 29.88
N LEU A 336 -1.41 -11.65 28.57
CA LEU A 336 -2.26 -12.63 27.88
C LEU A 336 -1.44 -13.40 26.84
N ASN A 337 -1.70 -14.69 26.68
CA ASN A 337 -1.24 -15.46 25.54
C ASN A 337 -2.23 -15.36 24.36
N GLU A 338 -1.85 -15.88 23.18
CA GLU A 338 -2.68 -15.81 21.96
C GLU A 338 -4.05 -16.52 22.11
N THR A 339 -4.11 -17.60 22.88
CA THR A 339 -5.35 -18.34 23.15
C THR A 339 -6.30 -17.51 24.01
N GLN A 340 -5.80 -16.92 25.10
CA GLN A 340 -6.55 -16.03 25.99
C GLN A 340 -7.02 -14.77 25.25
N PHE A 341 -6.19 -14.21 24.38
CA PHE A 341 -6.60 -13.09 23.52
C PHE A 341 -7.76 -13.50 22.60
N LYS A 342 -7.73 -14.71 22.05
CA LYS A 342 -8.81 -15.25 21.22
C LYS A 342 -10.10 -15.49 22.02
N GLU A 343 -9.99 -15.95 23.27
CA GLU A 343 -11.13 -16.12 24.16
C GLU A 343 -11.81 -14.79 24.50
N LEU A 344 -11.03 -13.72 24.72
CA LEU A 344 -11.59 -12.39 24.95
C LEU A 344 -12.36 -11.81 23.74
N LEU A 345 -12.09 -12.32 22.53
CA LEU A 345 -12.75 -11.92 21.30
C LEU A 345 -14.09 -12.65 21.06
N GLN A 346 -14.37 -13.75 21.77
CA GLN A 346 -15.62 -14.52 21.68
C GLN A 346 -16.66 -13.93 22.61
#